data_AF-A0A2J0PRI5-F1
#
_entry.id   AF-A0A2J0PRI5-F1
#
_cell.length_a   1.000
_cell.length_b   1.000
_cell.length_c   1.000
_cell.angle_alpha   90.00
_cell.angle_beta   90.00
_cell.angle_gamma   90.00
#
_symmetry.space_group_name_H-M   'P 1'
#
loop_
_entity.id
_entity.type
_entity.pdbx_description
1 polymer ?
#
loop_
_entity_poly.entity_id
_entity_poly.type
_entity_poly.pdbx_seq_one_letter_code
_entity_poly.pdbx_strand_id
1 'polypeptide(L)' 'MADICVFRDDAKNCVVLKDGEKHFTFNPEQWAVICMAVNSDMENRLYALKHGETMRLERERTWAENRAAVERD' A
#
# COMPACT_ATOMS: atom_id res chain seq x y z
N MET A 1 14.48 16.93 4.57
CA MET A 1 13.95 15.82 3.75
C MET A 1 15.04 14.77 3.73
N ALA A 2 14.74 13.52 4.13
CA ALA A 2 15.70 12.44 3.95
C ALA A 2 15.81 12.19 2.44
N ASP A 3 16.98 12.43 1.86
CA ASP A 3 17.26 12.14 0.45
C ASP A 3 17.39 10.62 0.31
N ILE A 4 16.25 9.94 0.30
CA ILE A 4 16.19 8.53 -0.06
C ILE A 4 16.41 8.48 -1.57
N CYS A 5 17.50 7.85 -2.01
CA CYS A 5 17.77 7.64 -3.42
C CYS A 5 18.06 6.18 -3.71
N VAL A 6 17.58 5.71 -4.86
CA VAL A 6 17.78 4.34 -5.34
C VAL A 6 18.38 4.42 -6.74
N PHE A 7 19.48 3.71 -6.95
CA PHE A 7 20.11 3.61 -8.27
C PHE A 7 20.74 2.23 -8.48
N ARG A 8 20.97 1.90 -9.76
CA ARG A 8 21.64 0.66 -10.15
C ARG A 8 23.14 0.93 -10.32
N ASP A 9 23.97 0.09 -9.70
CA ASP A 9 25.41 0.03 -9.93
C ASP A 9 25.66 -1.13 -10.91
N ASP A 10 25.81 -0.80 -12.20
CA ASP A 10 26.00 -1.78 -13.26
C ASP A 10 27.36 -2.49 -13.17
N ALA A 11 28.38 -1.84 -12.61
CA ALA A 11 29.71 -2.45 -12.45
C ALA A 11 29.69 -3.60 -11.44
N LYS A 12 28.83 -3.51 -10.42
CA LYS A 12 28.65 -4.53 -9.38
C LYS A 12 27.40 -5.38 -9.56
N ASN A 13 26.62 -5.12 -10.62
CA ASN A 13 25.31 -5.72 -10.89
C ASN A 13 24.41 -5.74 -9.65
N CYS A 14 24.28 -4.59 -8.98
CA CYS A 14 23.49 -4.46 -7.76
C CYS A 14 22.66 -3.18 -7.74
N VAL A 15 21.67 -3.14 -6.85
CA VAL A 15 20.86 -1.95 -6.58
C VAL A 15 21.29 -1.37 -5.24
N VAL A 16 21.52 -0.06 -5.22
CA VAL A 16 21.94 0.68 -4.02
C VAL A 16 20.79 1.58 -3.58
N LEU A 17 20.38 1.43 -2.33
CA LEU A 17 19.48 2.32 -1.63
C LEU A 17 20.30 3.16 -0.64
N LYS A 18 20.25 4.48 -0.79
CA LYS A 18 20.82 5.41 0.19
C LYS A 18 19.71 6.04 1.00
N ASP A 19 19.93 6.11 2.30
CA ASP A 19 19.10 6.84 3.26
C ASP A 19 20.03 7.66 4.15
N GLY A 20 20.27 8.91 3.74
CA GLY A 20 21.30 9.76 4.34
C GLY A 20 22.69 9.14 4.21
N GLU A 21 23.33 8.86 5.35
CA GLU A 21 24.66 8.21 5.39
C GLU A 21 24.61 6.68 5.22
N LYS A 22 23.43 6.08 5.36
CA LYS A 22 23.27 4.62 5.27
C LYS A 22 23.20 4.18 3.81
N HIS A 23 23.89 3.09 3.52
CA HIS A 23 23.92 2.47 2.21
C HIS A 23 23.51 1.00 2.34
N PHE A 24 22.52 0.60 1.57
CA PHE A 24 22.09 -0.79 1.46
C PHE A 24 22.28 -1.24 0.02
N THR A 25 22.89 -2.40 -0.16
CA THR A 25 23.18 -2.97 -1.48
C THR A 25 22.46 -4.30 -1.61
N PHE A 26 21.72 -4.45 -2.69
CA PHE A 26 20.93 -5.65 -2.99
C PHE A 26 21.35 -6.22 -4.33
N ASN A 27 21.46 -7.53 -4.43
CA ASN A 27 21.54 -8.16 -5.75
C ASN A 27 20.18 -8.05 -6.47
N PRO A 28 20.09 -8.33 -7.78
CA PRO A 28 18.86 -8.17 -8.55
C PRO A 28 17.70 -9.05 -8.04
N GLU A 29 17.99 -10.25 -7.55
CA GLU A 29 17.00 -11.19 -7.03
C GLU A 29 16.38 -10.69 -5.70
N GLN A 30 17.23 -10.23 -4.78
CA GLN A 30 16.81 -9.61 -3.52
C GLN A 30 15.97 -8.35 -3.78
N TRP A 31 16.40 -7.52 -4.74
CA TRP A 31 15.64 -6.33 -5.11
C TRP A 31 14.27 -6.68 -5.70
N ALA A 32 14.18 -7.71 -6.54
CA ALA A 32 12.91 -8.19 -7.10
C ALA A 32 11.93 -8.63 -5.99
N VAL A 33 12.42 -9.36 -4.98
CA VAL A 33 11.59 -9.77 -3.83
C VAL A 33 11.06 -8.56 -3.06
N ILE A 34 11.90 -7.54 -2.83
CA ILE A 34 11.49 -6.30 -2.17
C ILE A 34 10.40 -5.59 -2.98
N CYS A 35 10.58 -5.43 -4.30
CA CYS A 35 9.58 -4.80 -5.16
C CYS A 35 8.25 -5.56 -5.14
N MET A 36 8.28 -6.90 -5.17
CA MET A 36 7.06 -7.72 -5.08
C MET A 36 6.33 -7.51 -3.75
N ALA A 37 7.06 -7.49 -2.63
CA ALA A 37 6.47 -7.27 -1.31
C ALA A 37 5.81 -5.88 -1.20
N VAL A 38 6.45 -4.83 -1.72
CA VAL A 38 5.90 -3.47 -1.73
C VAL A 38 4.65 -3.38 -2.59
N ASN A 39 4.65 -4.00 -3.77
CA ASN A 39 3.46 -4.03 -4.63
C ASN A 39 2.29 -4.74 -3.95
N SER A 40 2.53 -5.90 -3.32
CA SER A 40 1.49 -6.63 -2.60
C SER A 40 0.95 -5.84 -1.40
N ASP A 41 1.79 -5.12 -0.65
CA ASP A 41 1.31 -4.23 0.42
C ASP A 41 0.39 -3.13 -0.14
N MET A 42 0.79 -2.51 -1.27
CA MET A 42 -0.01 -1.47 -1.90
C MET A 42 -1.36 -2.00 -2.39
N GLU A 43 -1.38 -3.18 -3.02
CA GLU A 43 -2.61 -3.85 -3.45
C GLU A 43 -3.53 -4.17 -2.27
N ASN A 44 -2.97 -4.71 -1.18
CA ASN A 44 -3.73 -5.02 0.04
C ASN A 44 -4.35 -3.77 0.67
N ARG A 45 -3.60 -2.66 0.72
CA ARG A 45 -4.10 -1.37 1.22
C ARG A 45 -5.23 -0.82 0.36
N LEU A 46 -5.10 -0.88 -0.96
CA LEU A 46 -6.15 -0.48 -1.90
C LEU A 46 -7.42 -1.32 -1.72
N TYR A 47 -7.25 -2.64 -1.58
CA TYR A 47 -8.35 -3.56 -1.31
C TYR A 47 -9.07 -3.19 0.00
N ALA A 48 -8.32 -2.97 1.08
CA ALA A 48 -8.87 -2.60 2.38
C ALA A 48 -9.60 -1.25 2.34
N LEU A 49 -9.06 -0.24 1.65
CA LEU A 49 -9.70 1.07 1.48
C LEU A 49 -11.04 0.93 0.74
N LYS A 50 -11.05 0.21 -0.39
CA LYS A 50 -12.26 0.01 -1.20
C LYS A 50 -13.32 -0.78 -0.44
N HIS A 51 -12.94 -1.86 0.25
CA HIS A 51 -13.88 -2.66 1.03
C HIS A 51 -14.40 -1.93 2.28
N GLY A 52 -13.56 -1.14 2.95
CA GLY A 52 -13.97 -0.30 4.07
C GLY A 52 -15.02 0.74 3.64
N GLU A 53 -14.82 1.36 2.48
CA GLU A 53 -15.79 2.30 1.92
C GLU A 53 -17.12 1.63 1.54
N THR A 54 -17.06 0.48 0.86
CA THR A 54 -18.26 -0.30 0.51
C THR A 54 -19.06 -0.68 1.76
N MET A 55 -18.40 -1.23 2.80
CA MET A 55 -19.08 -1.59 4.05
C MET A 55 -19.67 -0.37 4.78
N ARG A 56 -19.00 0.79 4.72
CA ARG A 56 -19.54 2.03 5.28
C ARG A 56 -20.84 2.43 4.58
N LEU A 57 -20.84 2.42 3.25
CA LEU A 57 -22.00 2.78 2.44
C LEU A 57 -23.17 1.83 2.66
N GLU A 58 -22.92 0.51 2.72
CA GLU A 58 -23.95 -0.49 3.01
C GLU A 58 -24.59 -0.29 4.40
N ARG A 59 -23.77 0.03 5.41
CA ARG A 59 -24.24 0.33 6.76
C ARG A 59 -25.11 1.58 6.79
N GLU A 60 -24.69 2.65 6.12
CA GLU A 60 -25.46 3.90 6.01
C GLU A 60 -26.81 3.66 5.30
N ARG A 61 -26.81 2.86 4.23
CA ARG A 61 -28.04 2.48 3.52
C ARG A 61 -29.01 1.72 4.44
N THR A 62 -28.50 0.71 5.13
CA THR A 62 -29.29 -0.10 6.08
C THR A 62 -29.88 0.76 7.21
N TRP A 63 -29.12 1.70 7.74
CA TRP A 63 -29.60 2.63 8.77
C TRP A 63 -30.67 3.59 8.24
N ALA A 64 -30.55 4.05 6.99
CA ALA A 64 -31.59 4.87 6.37
C ALA A 64 -32.89 4.08 6.16
N GLU A 65 -32.80 2.85 5.67
CA GLU A 65 -33.94 1.94 5.50
C GLU A 65 -34.65 1.67 6.84
N ASN A 66 -33.90 1.37 7.90
CA ASN A 66 -34.46 1.12 9.23
C ASN A 66 -35.15 2.35 9.84
N ARG A 67 -34.57 3.56 9.68
CA ARG A 67 -35.21 4.80 10.15
C ARG A 67 -36.53 5.07 9.41
N ALA A 68 -36.54 4.88 8.08
CA ALA A 68 -37.75 5.06 7.29
C ALA A 68 -38.85 4.04 7.63
N ALA A 69 -38.48 2.84 8.08
CA ALA A 69 -39.45 1.85 8.56
C ALA A 69 -40.06 2.26 9.92
N VAL A 70 -39.23 2.74 10.86
CA VAL A 70 -39.68 3.21 12.18
C VAL A 70 -40.57 4.45 12.10
N GLU A 71 -40.36 5.34 11.14
CA GLU A 71 -41.19 6.54 10.94
C GLU A 71 -42.57 6.27 10.30
N ARG A 72 -42.81 5.04 9.80
CA ARG A 72 -44.07 4.65 9.15
C ARG A 72 -45.04 3.90 10.06
N ASP A 73 -44.59 3.48 11.24
CA ASP A 73 -45.39 2.86 12.31
C ASP A 73 -45.83 3.92 13.34
#